data_AF-A0A7K4I612-F1
#
_entry.id   AF-A0A7K4I612-F1
#
_cell.length_a   1.000
_cell.length_b   1.000
_cell.length_c   1.000
_cell.angle_alpha   90.00
_cell.angle_beta   90.00
_cell.angle_gamma   90.00
#
_symmetry.space_group_name_H-M   'P 1'
#
loop_
_entity.id
_entity.type
_entity.pdbx_description
1 polymer ?
#
loop_
_entity_poly.entity_id
_entity_poly.type
_entity_poly.pdbx_seq_one_letter_code
_entity_poly.pdbx_strand_id
1 'polypeptide(L)'
;MAKYEGKCPRCGKTHYSDRKDDAIICDCWQYCPLCSVEMAPYTPDLAANTYGVDGKRDFAVLMVCVQHSPPFYSTQKPVEVVCNETFA
;
A
#
# COMPACT_ATOMS: atom_id res chain seq x y z
N MET A 1 17.61 3.97 21.08
CA MET A 1 17.37 5.00 20.06
C MET A 1 17.66 4.33 18.73
N ALA A 2 16.71 4.40 17.80
CA ALA A 2 16.94 3.85 16.47
C ALA A 2 18.12 4.56 15.82
N LYS A 3 19.00 3.79 15.20
CA LYS A 3 20.28 4.27 14.66
C LYS A 3 20.17 4.71 13.20
N TYR A 4 19.15 4.22 12.51
CA TYR A 4 18.97 4.41 11.08
C TYR A 4 17.52 4.79 10.80
N GLU A 5 17.31 5.63 9.81
CA GLU A 5 15.99 6.06 9.39
C GLU A 5 15.83 5.99 7.87
N GLY A 6 14.61 5.84 7.42
CA GLY A 6 14.26 5.81 6.01
C GLY A 6 12.93 6.49 5.79
N LYS A 7 12.84 7.38 4.80
CA LYS A 7 11.62 8.09 4.47
C LYS A 7 10.90 7.40 3.32
N CYS A 8 9.63 7.06 3.51
CA CYS A 8 8.82 6.50 2.45
C CYS A 8 8.66 7.52 1.31
N PRO A 9 9.02 7.19 0.06
CA PRO A 9 8.93 8.11 -1.07
C PRO A 9 7.48 8.42 -1.48
N ARG A 10 6.51 7.63 -1.00
CA ARG A 10 5.10 7.75 -1.38
C ARG A 10 4.29 8.62 -0.41
N CYS A 11 4.37 8.33 0.89
CA CYS A 11 3.58 9.04 1.91
C CYS A 11 4.43 9.98 2.77
N GLY A 12 5.75 9.94 2.65
CA GLY A 12 6.66 10.77 3.44
C GLY A 12 6.83 10.33 4.91
N LYS A 13 6.19 9.23 5.36
CA LYS A 13 6.35 8.67 6.70
C LYS A 13 7.82 8.24 6.91
N THR A 14 8.42 8.62 8.04
CA THR A 14 9.76 8.19 8.43
C THR A 14 9.66 6.88 9.23
N HIS A 15 10.40 5.88 8.78
CA HIS A 15 10.59 4.59 9.44
C HIS A 15 11.97 4.54 10.08
N TYR A 16 12.10 3.72 11.13
CA TYR A 16 13.28 3.65 11.97
C TYR A 16 13.72 2.20 12.17
N SER A 17 15.03 1.93 12.11
CA SER A 17 15.61 0.63 12.43
C SER A 17 16.88 0.75 13.27
N ASP A 18 17.17 -0.30 14.03
CA ASP A 18 18.43 -0.47 14.74
C ASP A 18 19.54 -1.06 13.85
N ARG A 19 19.18 -1.58 12.67
CA ARG A 19 20.09 -2.21 11.70
C ARG A 19 20.31 -1.29 10.50
N LYS A 20 21.57 -1.22 10.04
CA LYS A 20 21.93 -0.50 8.83
C LYS A 20 21.40 -1.24 7.61
N ASP A 21 20.89 -0.50 6.62
CA ASP A 21 20.36 -1.00 5.36
C ASP A 21 19.17 -1.97 5.53
N ASP A 22 18.44 -1.84 6.64
CA ASP A 22 17.26 -2.66 6.92
C ASP A 22 16.08 -2.24 6.04
N ALA A 23 15.35 -3.23 5.53
CA ALA A 23 14.23 -3.03 4.62
C ALA A 23 12.90 -3.12 5.38
N ILE A 24 12.23 -1.98 5.54
CA ILE A 24 10.92 -1.87 6.19
C ILE A 24 9.84 -1.68 5.13
N ILE A 25 8.76 -2.44 5.24
CA ILE A 25 7.60 -2.27 4.35
C ILE A 25 6.68 -1.18 4.92
N CYS A 26 6.54 -0.09 4.19
CA CYS A 26 5.59 0.97 4.52
C CYS A 26 4.15 0.51 4.23
N ASP A 27 3.25 0.76 5.17
CA ASP A 27 1.83 0.43 5.18
C ASP A 27 0.95 1.40 4.37
N CYS A 28 1.52 2.45 3.77
CA CYS A 28 0.74 3.48 3.07
C CYS A 28 -0.19 2.96 1.95
N TRP A 29 0.12 1.79 1.38
CA TRP A 29 -0.71 1.13 0.36
C TRP A 29 -2.04 0.59 0.91
N GLN A 30 -2.16 0.44 2.23
CA GLN A 30 -3.37 -0.01 2.94
C GLN A 30 -4.35 1.15 3.19
N TYR A 31 -3.92 2.41 3.02
CA TYR A 31 -4.75 3.58 3.27
C TYR A 31 -5.25 4.20 1.96
N CYS A 32 -6.51 4.62 1.95
CA CYS A 32 -7.12 5.23 0.77
C CYS A 32 -6.46 6.59 0.48
N PRO A 33 -5.93 6.83 -0.73
CA PRO A 33 -5.31 8.11 -1.07
C PRO A 33 -6.31 9.28 -1.15
N LEU A 34 -7.62 8.99 -1.17
CA LEU A 34 -8.68 10.01 -1.30
C LEU A 34 -9.20 10.49 0.06
N CYS A 35 -9.25 9.60 1.07
CA CYS A 35 -9.85 9.91 2.38
C CYS A 35 -8.99 9.49 3.58
N SER A 36 -7.83 8.89 3.35
CA SER A 36 -6.88 8.43 4.37
C SER A 36 -7.42 7.39 5.35
N VAL A 37 -8.60 6.80 5.07
CA VAL A 37 -9.16 5.68 5.85
C VAL A 37 -8.49 4.37 5.42
N GLU A 38 -8.31 3.46 6.37
CA GLU A 38 -7.83 2.10 6.10
C GLU A 38 -8.79 1.37 5.15
N MET A 39 -8.23 0.75 4.12
CA MET A 39 -8.96 0.00 3.11
C MET A 39 -9.14 -1.45 3.52
N ALA A 40 -10.14 -2.11 2.96
CA ALA A 40 -10.29 -3.57 3.08
C ALA A 40 -9.51 -4.28 1.97
N PRO A 41 -8.94 -5.48 2.22
CA PRO A 41 -8.44 -6.33 1.15
C PRO A 41 -9.53 -6.60 0.11
N TYR A 42 -9.17 -6.52 -1.17
CA TYR A 42 -10.11 -6.81 -2.24
C TYR A 42 -10.13 -8.31 -2.55
N THR A 43 -11.31 -8.92 -2.46
CA THR A 43 -11.56 -10.29 -2.90
C THR A 43 -12.39 -10.25 -4.19
N PRO A 44 -11.80 -10.50 -5.36
CA PRO A 44 -12.57 -10.55 -6.60
C PRO A 44 -13.57 -11.70 -6.55
N ASP A 45 -14.73 -11.50 -7.19
CA ASP A 45 -15.64 -12.61 -7.47
C ASP A 45 -15.04 -13.46 -8.60
N LEU A 46 -14.77 -14.73 -8.30
CA LEU A 46 -14.17 -15.68 -9.23
C LEU A 46 -15.22 -16.55 -9.95
N ALA A 47 -16.52 -16.25 -9.79
CA ALA A 47 -17.56 -16.97 -10.50
C ALA A 47 -17.40 -16.83 -12.02
N ALA A 48 -17.54 -17.93 -12.76
CA ALA A 48 -17.25 -17.97 -14.20
C ALA A 48 -18.15 -17.05 -15.06
N ASN A 49 -19.28 -16.58 -14.52
CA ASN A 49 -20.19 -15.64 -15.14
C ASN A 49 -19.82 -14.16 -14.91
N THR A 50 -18.92 -13.86 -13.98
CA THR A 50 -18.41 -12.51 -13.66
C THR A 50 -16.94 -12.38 -14.08
N TYR A 51 -16.20 -13.48 -14.02
CA TYR A 51 -14.81 -13.57 -14.39
C TYR A 51 -14.60 -13.61 -15.93
N GLY A 52 -13.87 -12.63 -16.48
CA GLY A 52 -13.41 -12.63 -17.88
C GLY A 52 -14.35 -11.98 -18.90
N VAL A 53 -15.57 -11.57 -18.51
CA VAL A 53 -16.53 -10.92 -19.43
C VAL A 53 -16.00 -9.57 -19.93
N ASP A 54 -15.18 -8.88 -19.13
CA ASP A 54 -14.73 -7.53 -19.44
C ASP A 54 -13.20 -7.34 -19.48
N GLY A 55 -12.41 -8.40 -19.25
CA GLY A 55 -10.94 -8.30 -19.16
C GLY A 55 -10.43 -7.34 -18.07
N LYS A 56 -11.29 -7.00 -17.10
CA LYS A 56 -11.07 -5.93 -16.14
C LYS A 56 -10.13 -6.40 -15.02
N ARG A 57 -8.97 -5.74 -14.94
CA ARG A 57 -8.22 -5.16 -13.81
C ARG A 57 -8.33 -5.73 -12.38
N ASP A 58 -9.29 -6.59 -12.06
CA ASP A 58 -9.63 -7.09 -10.73
C ASP A 58 -8.47 -7.82 -10.06
N PHE A 59 -7.64 -8.54 -10.82
CA PHE A 59 -6.43 -9.18 -10.27
C PHE A 59 -5.34 -8.21 -9.81
N ALA A 60 -5.30 -7.02 -10.38
CA ALA A 60 -4.31 -6.03 -9.99
C ALA A 60 -4.76 -5.24 -8.76
N VAL A 61 -6.06 -5.32 -8.41
CA VAL A 61 -6.62 -4.65 -7.24
C VAL A 61 -6.23 -5.44 -6.00
N LEU A 62 -5.61 -4.75 -5.05
CA LEU A 62 -5.18 -5.32 -3.78
C LEU A 62 -6.11 -4.89 -2.63
N MET A 63 -6.58 -3.65 -2.68
CA MET A 63 -7.38 -3.05 -1.62
C MET A 63 -8.57 -2.28 -2.19
N VAL A 64 -9.64 -2.13 -1.41
CA VAL A 64 -10.84 -1.40 -1.78
C VAL A 64 -11.27 -0.45 -0.65
N CYS A 65 -11.65 0.77 -1.01
CA CYS A 65 -12.29 1.73 -0.12
C CYS A 65 -13.76 1.89 -0.50
N VAL A 66 -14.66 1.48 0.40
CA VAL A 66 -16.12 1.55 0.22
C VAL A 66 -16.74 2.86 0.72
N GLN A 67 -15.91 3.81 1.18
CA GLN A 67 -16.36 5.15 1.61
C GLN A 67 -16.66 6.10 0.43
N HIS A 68 -16.53 5.62 -0.80
CA HIS A 68 -16.75 6.39 -2.02
C HIS A 68 -17.83 5.74 -2.89
N SER A 69 -18.52 6.56 -3.68
CA SER A 69 -19.47 6.11 -4.71
C SER A 69 -19.05 6.71 -6.06
N PRO A 70 -18.49 5.93 -7.00
CA PRO A 70 -18.20 4.48 -6.89
C PRO A 70 -17.03 4.18 -5.91
N PRO A 71 -16.92 2.93 -5.40
CA PRO A 71 -15.79 2.53 -4.55
C PRO A 71 -14.44 2.77 -5.21
N PHE A 72 -13.43 3.08 -4.41
CA PHE A 72 -12.07 3.23 -4.91
C PHE A 72 -11.34 1.88 -4.84
N TYR A 73 -10.90 1.37 -5.99
CA TYR A 73 -10.12 0.14 -6.10
C TYR A 73 -8.64 0.47 -6.28
N SER A 74 -7.83 0.04 -5.32
CA SER A 74 -6.41 0.35 -5.24
C SER A 74 -5.56 -0.79 -5.79
N THR A 75 -4.68 -0.46 -6.75
CA THR A 75 -3.61 -1.35 -7.23
C THR A 75 -2.25 -1.02 -6.59
N GLN A 76 -2.26 -0.24 -5.50
CA GLN A 76 -1.05 0.23 -4.85
C GLN A 76 -0.31 -0.94 -4.18
N LYS A 77 0.93 -1.18 -4.61
CA LYS A 77 1.80 -2.19 -3.99
C LYS A 77 2.45 -1.66 -2.69
N PRO A 78 2.83 -2.56 -1.77
CA PRO A 78 3.68 -2.21 -0.64
C PRO A 78 4.96 -1.50 -1.09
N VAL A 79 5.42 -0.54 -0.29
CA VAL A 79 6.62 0.24 -0.59
C VAL A 79 7.71 -0.16 0.37
N GLU A 80 8.84 -0.63 -0.18
CA GLU A 80 10.04 -0.91 0.59
C GLU A 80 10.78 0.39 0.90
N VAL A 81 11.17 0.54 2.15
CA VAL A 81 11.90 1.69 2.68
C VAL A 81 13.19 1.17 3.30
N VAL A 82 14.32 1.57 2.74
CA VAL A 82 15.64 1.21 3.29
C VAL A 82 16.02 2.24 4.36
N CYS A 83 16.28 1.77 5.58
CA CYS A 83 16.75 2.60 6.67
C CYS A 83 18.26 2.78 6.61
N ASN A 84 18.69 4.01 6.30
CA ASN A 84 20.09 4.38 6.10
C ASN A 84 20.57 5.28 7.25
N GLU A 85 21.85 5.65 7.22
CA GLU A 85 22.44 6.58 8.17
C GLU A 85 21.65 7.90 8.18
N THR A 86 21.32 8.37 9.39
CA THR A 86 20.74 9.70 9.59
C THR A 86 21.66 10.74 8.98
N PHE A 87 21.25 11.34 7.86
CA PHE A 87 21.91 12.55 7.36
C PHE A 87 21.55 13.67 8.34
N ALA A 88 22.47 13.90 9.28
CA ALA A 88 22.45 15.04 10.20
C ALA A 88 22.60 16.36 9.44
#